data_AF-A0A956SXI9-F1
#
_entry.id   AF-A0A956SXI9-F1
#
_cell.length_a   1.000
_cell.length_b   1.000
_cell.length_c   1.000
_cell.angle_alpha   90.00
_cell.angle_beta   90.00
_cell.angle_gamma   90.00
#
_symmetry.space_group_name_H-M   'P 1'
#
loop_
_entity.id
_entity.type
_entity.pdbx_description
1 polymer ?
#
loop_
_entity_poly.entity_id
_entity_poly.type
_entity_poly.pdbx_seq_one_letter_code
_entity_poly.pdbx_strand_id
1 'polypeptide(L)'
;PASTRVRLVCKNLLDVSLGKHPQTRIARLRLFPKTGLTHQIRRHLRGWGYPILNDQKHGDRTLNRAFHEVYKVKRMLLHSRSITFTFDGQEYTAEADWSGRTRGLLHHLGVMPEAELDRV
;
A
#
# COMPACT_ATOMS: atom_id res chain seq x y z
N PRO A 1 -7.80 21.81 4.72
CA PRO A 1 -8.09 20.61 3.88
C PRO A 1 -7.22 19.44 4.33
N ALA A 2 -7.61 18.20 4.03
CA ALA A 2 -6.80 17.01 4.35
C ALA A 2 -5.50 17.00 3.54
N SER A 3 -4.38 16.58 4.14
CA SER A 3 -3.08 16.58 3.47
C SER A 3 -2.27 15.31 3.77
N THR A 4 -1.73 14.69 2.71
CA THR A 4 -0.91 13.48 2.79
C THR A 4 0.29 13.65 1.87
N ARG A 5 1.50 13.57 2.43
CA ARG A 5 2.73 13.52 1.62
C ARG A 5 2.96 12.09 1.15
N VAL A 6 3.36 11.92 -0.11
CA VAL A 6 3.59 10.61 -0.73
C VAL A 6 5.03 10.52 -1.21
N ARG A 7 5.63 9.34 -1.06
CA ARG A 7 6.91 9.00 -1.68
C ARG A 7 6.76 7.68 -2.45
N LEU A 8 7.11 7.68 -3.73
CA LEU A 8 7.22 6.45 -4.50
C LEU A 8 8.40 5.63 -3.99
N VAL A 9 8.19 4.34 -3.77
CA VAL A 9 9.26 3.38 -3.48
C VAL A 9 9.68 2.68 -4.76
N CYS A 10 8.75 1.98 -5.40
CA CYS A 10 8.98 1.23 -6.62
C CYS A 10 7.67 1.07 -7.39
N LYS A 11 7.80 0.73 -8.67
CA LYS A 11 6.70 0.39 -9.58
C LYS A 11 6.94 -0.99 -10.14
N ASN A 12 5.88 -1.68 -10.50
CA ASN A 12 5.97 -2.90 -11.27
C ASN A 12 4.83 -2.97 -12.30
N LEU A 13 5.04 -3.77 -13.34
CA LEU A 13 4.04 -4.09 -14.36
C LEU A 13 3.74 -5.58 -14.25
N LEU A 14 2.48 -5.92 -14.01
CA LEU A 14 2.04 -7.29 -13.82
C LEU A 14 1.23 -7.75 -15.02
N ASP A 15 1.37 -9.03 -15.37
CA ASP A 15 0.55 -9.72 -16.38
C ASP A 15 -0.83 -10.07 -15.81
N VAL A 16 -1.49 -9.06 -15.23
CA VAL A 16 -2.90 -9.11 -14.82
C VAL A 16 -3.69 -8.28 -15.81
N SER A 17 -4.54 -8.95 -16.58
CA SER A 17 -5.40 -8.31 -17.57
C SER A 17 -6.60 -7.65 -16.90
N LEU A 18 -6.84 -6.38 -17.24
CA LEU A 18 -8.01 -5.62 -16.83
C LEU A 18 -8.73 -5.10 -18.09
N GLY A 19 -9.74 -5.87 -18.51
CA GLY A 19 -10.52 -5.55 -19.71
C GLY A 19 -9.66 -5.59 -20.97
N LYS A 20 -9.43 -4.43 -21.59
CA LYS A 20 -8.63 -4.30 -22.82
C LYS A 20 -7.13 -4.16 -22.57
N HIS A 21 -6.71 -4.01 -21.32
CA HIS A 21 -5.31 -3.83 -20.97
C HIS A 21 -4.71 -5.17 -20.51
N PRO A 22 -3.73 -5.73 -21.25
CA PRO A 22 -3.16 -7.04 -20.92
C PRO A 22 -2.33 -7.02 -19.63
N GLN A 23 -1.86 -5.83 -19.23
CA GLN A 23 -0.99 -5.64 -18.07
C GLN A 23 -1.51 -4.53 -17.16
N THR A 24 -1.24 -4.68 -15.87
CA THR A 24 -1.63 -3.73 -14.82
C THR A 24 -0.41 -3.15 -14.14
N ARG A 25 -0.33 -1.82 -14.06
CA ARG A 25 0.71 -1.12 -13.31
C ARG A 25 0.36 -1.07 -11.83
N ILE A 26 1.35 -1.36 -10.99
CA ILE A 26 1.25 -1.18 -9.54
C ILE A 26 2.43 -0.37 -9.02
N ALA A 27 2.27 0.19 -7.83
CA ALA A 27 3.32 0.90 -7.13
C ALA A 27 3.24 0.68 -5.62
N ARG A 28 4.41 0.59 -4.97
CA ARG A 28 4.50 0.69 -3.52
C ARG A 28 4.82 2.12 -3.14
N LEU A 29 4.01 2.68 -2.24
CA LEU A 29 4.10 4.06 -1.78
C LEU A 29 4.36 4.10 -0.27
N ARG A 30 5.18 5.05 0.17
CA ARG A 30 5.21 5.50 1.56
C ARG A 30 4.33 6.74 1.69
N LEU A 31 3.49 6.73 2.71
CA LEU A 31 2.43 7.73 2.91
C LEU A 31 2.62 8.35 4.29
N PHE A 32 2.61 9.69 4.34
CA PHE A 32 2.80 10.47 5.55
C PHE A 32 1.59 11.40 5.71
N PRO A 33 0.49 10.92 6.34
CA PRO A 33 -0.67 11.76 6.58
C PRO A 33 -0.29 12.90 7.52
N LYS A 34 -0.55 14.16 7.12
CA LYS A 34 -0.33 15.36 7.94
C LYS A 34 -1.56 15.74 8.76
N THR A 35 -2.68 15.12 8.46
CA THR A 35 -3.97 15.23 9.13
C THR A 35 -4.54 13.81 9.33
N GLY A 36 -5.45 13.64 10.29
CA GLY A 36 -5.97 12.32 10.69
C GLY A 36 -7.41 12.04 10.28
N LEU A 37 -7.92 12.62 9.18
CA LEU A 37 -9.34 12.47 8.83
C LEU A 37 -9.69 11.03 8.43
N THR A 38 -10.93 10.63 8.69
CA THR A 38 -11.44 9.29 8.36
C THR A 38 -11.19 8.94 6.89
N HIS A 39 -10.56 7.79 6.66
CA HIS A 39 -10.21 7.26 5.34
C HIS A 39 -9.36 8.20 4.46
N GLN A 40 -8.65 9.17 5.04
CA GLN A 40 -7.93 10.19 4.28
C GLN A 40 -7.02 9.61 3.19
N ILE A 41 -6.10 8.71 3.57
CA ILE A 41 -5.18 8.05 2.63
C ILE A 41 -5.95 7.35 1.49
N ARG A 42 -6.99 6.60 1.83
CA ARG A 42 -7.80 5.82 0.88
C ARG A 42 -8.48 6.72 -0.15
N ARG A 43 -9.08 7.81 0.32
CA ARG A 43 -9.75 8.81 -0.54
C ARG A 43 -8.76 9.58 -1.41
N HIS A 44 -7.62 10.00 -0.86
CA HIS A 44 -6.59 10.70 -1.63
C HIS A 44 -6.06 9.83 -2.76
N LEU A 45 -5.66 8.60 -2.45
CA LEU A 45 -5.12 7.67 -3.43
C LEU A 45 -6.14 7.33 -4.53
N ARG A 46 -7.42 7.12 -4.18
CA ARG A 46 -8.48 6.95 -5.19
C ARG A 46 -8.66 8.20 -6.05
N GLY A 47 -8.73 9.39 -5.44
CA GLY A 47 -8.89 10.65 -6.15
C GLY A 47 -7.74 10.97 -7.11
N TRP A 48 -6.52 10.52 -6.80
CA TRP A 48 -5.35 10.66 -7.66
C TRP A 48 -5.21 9.55 -8.72
N GLY A 49 -6.16 8.61 -8.80
CA GLY A 49 -6.11 7.51 -9.77
C GLY A 49 -5.24 6.32 -9.36
N TYR A 50 -4.82 6.23 -8.09
CA TYR A 50 -3.99 5.15 -7.54
C TYR A 50 -4.72 4.39 -6.43
N PRO A 51 -5.90 3.77 -6.67
CA PRO A 51 -6.66 3.09 -5.62
C PRO A 51 -5.82 2.03 -4.90
N ILE A 52 -5.99 1.93 -3.58
CA ILE A 52 -5.32 0.88 -2.80
C ILE A 52 -5.88 -0.48 -3.22
N LEU A 53 -4.98 -1.44 -3.46
CA LEU A 53 -5.32 -2.82 -3.75
C LEU A 53 -6.14 -3.43 -2.60
N ASN A 54 -7.28 -4.00 -2.99
CA ASN A 54 -8.24 -4.63 -2.11
C ASN A 54 -8.86 -3.69 -1.05
N ASP A 55 -8.96 -2.39 -1.35
CA ASP A 55 -9.84 -1.48 -0.64
C ASP A 55 -11.29 -1.67 -1.13
N GLN A 56 -12.16 -2.21 -0.28
CA GLN A 56 -13.54 -2.53 -0.65
C GLN A 56 -14.44 -1.29 -0.86
N LYS A 57 -14.10 -0.15 -0.24
CA LYS A 57 -14.97 1.05 -0.25
C LYS A 57 -14.51 2.10 -1.26
N HIS A 58 -13.21 2.36 -1.32
CA HIS A 58 -12.63 3.39 -2.17
C HIS A 58 -11.72 2.82 -3.27
N GLY A 59 -11.53 1.50 -3.32
CA GLY A 59 -10.71 0.85 -4.33
C GLY A 59 -11.45 0.65 -5.66
N ASP A 60 -10.78 -0.02 -6.58
CA ASP A 60 -11.37 -0.41 -7.86
C ASP A 60 -11.86 -1.86 -7.81
N ARG A 61 -13.15 -2.09 -8.08
CA ARG A 61 -13.76 -3.43 -7.94
C ARG A 61 -13.20 -4.44 -8.94
N THR A 62 -12.90 -4.01 -10.16
CA THR A 62 -12.35 -4.88 -11.21
C THR A 62 -10.92 -5.25 -10.88
N LEU A 63 -10.12 -4.28 -10.44
CA LEU A 63 -8.76 -4.50 -9.95
C LEU A 63 -8.75 -5.44 -8.73
N ASN A 64 -9.63 -5.20 -7.75
CA ASN A 64 -9.70 -6.01 -6.53
C ASN A 64 -10.06 -7.46 -6.87
N ARG A 65 -11.03 -7.69 -7.77
CA ARG A 65 -11.42 -9.04 -8.19
C ARG A 65 -10.26 -9.75 -8.89
N ALA A 66 -9.63 -9.11 -9.87
CA ALA A 66 -8.51 -9.69 -10.60
C ALA A 66 -7.33 -10.05 -9.66
N PHE A 67 -6.97 -9.16 -8.74
CA PHE A 67 -5.91 -9.42 -7.76
C PHE A 67 -6.29 -10.48 -6.72
N HIS A 68 -7.57 -10.58 -6.38
CA HIS A 68 -8.05 -11.66 -5.52
C HIS A 68 -7.96 -13.02 -6.23
N GLU A 69 -8.31 -13.08 -7.52
CA GLU A 69 -8.27 -14.31 -8.31
C GLU A 69 -6.84 -14.80 -8.55
N VAL A 70 -5.95 -13.90 -8.99
CA VAL A 70 -4.55 -14.23 -9.37
C VAL A 70 -3.64 -14.36 -8.15
N TYR A 71 -3.68 -13.41 -7.22
CA TYR A 71 -2.71 -13.31 -6.11
C TYR A 71 -3.29 -13.64 -4.74
N LYS A 72 -4.56 -14.04 -4.66
CA LYS A 72 -5.26 -14.37 -3.40
C LYS A 72 -5.15 -13.27 -2.35
N VAL A 73 -5.13 -12.00 -2.76
CA VAL A 73 -5.11 -10.85 -1.84
C VAL A 73 -6.44 -10.79 -1.11
N LYS A 74 -6.41 -10.96 0.22
CA LYS A 74 -7.62 -11.01 1.07
C LYS A 74 -7.83 -9.78 1.95
N ARG A 75 -6.79 -8.96 2.14
CA ARG A 75 -6.85 -7.72 2.93
C ARG A 75 -6.44 -6.52 2.10
N MET A 76 -6.90 -5.34 2.51
CA MET A 76 -6.43 -4.07 1.97
C MET A 76 -4.91 -3.94 2.17
N LEU A 77 -4.19 -3.58 1.10
CA LEU A 77 -2.74 -3.35 1.14
C LEU A 77 -2.40 -1.95 1.64
N LEU A 78 -2.83 -1.67 2.87
CA LEU A 78 -2.47 -0.49 3.64
C LEU A 78 -1.95 -0.96 5.02
N HIS A 79 -0.77 -0.48 5.39
CA HIS A 79 -0.07 -0.89 6.61
C HIS A 79 0.51 0.32 7.33
N SER A 80 0.27 0.41 8.63
CA SER A 80 0.90 1.43 9.48
C SER A 80 2.28 0.94 9.88
N ARG A 81 3.32 1.36 9.15
CA ARG A 81 4.69 0.84 9.35
C ARG A 81 5.38 1.40 10.59
N SER A 82 5.12 2.66 10.93
CA SER A 82 5.81 3.36 12.00
C SER A 82 4.95 4.52 12.50
N ILE A 83 5.07 4.80 13.78
CA ILE A 83 4.53 5.98 14.44
C ILE A 83 5.63 6.58 15.31
N THR A 84 5.76 7.91 15.25
CA THR A 84 6.64 8.68 16.10
C THR A 84 5.79 9.72 16.82
N PHE A 85 5.98 9.85 18.12
CA PHE A 85 5.27 10.83 18.95
C PHE A 85 6.15 11.28 20.12
N THR A 86 5.87 12.47 20.64
CA THR A 86 6.53 13.00 21.83
C THR A 86 5.63 12.80 23.04
N PHE A 87 6.19 12.30 24.13
CA PHE A 87 5.51 12.17 25.41
C PHE A 87 6.49 12.53 26.52
N ASP A 88 6.08 13.43 27.42
CA ASP A 88 6.91 13.93 28.53
C ASP A 88 8.30 14.45 28.09
N GLY A 89 8.33 15.22 26.99
CA GLY A 89 9.57 15.78 26.44
C GLY A 89 10.48 14.78 25.71
N GLN A 90 10.17 13.49 25.74
CA GLN A 90 10.93 12.43 25.08
C GLN A 90 10.24 11.98 23.78
N GLU A 91 11.02 11.74 22.72
CA GLU A 91 10.52 11.15 21.48
C GLU A 91 10.50 9.63 21.57
N TYR A 92 9.37 9.04 21.16
CA TYR A 92 9.16 7.60 21.06
C TYR A 92 8.85 7.25 19.61
N THR A 93 9.46 6.17 19.14
CA THR A 93 9.14 5.58 17.83
C THR A 93 8.78 4.12 18.02
N ALA A 94 7.62 3.72 17.51
CA ALA A 94 7.20 2.34 17.41
C ALA A 94 7.11 1.94 15.94
N GLU A 95 7.55 0.71 15.66
CA GLU A 95 7.59 0.14 14.34
C GLU A 95 6.81 -1.18 14.31
N ALA A 96 6.04 -1.39 13.25
CA ALA A 96 5.32 -2.64 13.03
C ALA A 96 5.74 -3.20 11.68
N ASP A 97 6.49 -4.30 11.70
CA ASP A 97 6.92 -4.94 10.46
C ASP A 97 5.78 -5.68 9.75
N TRP A 98 6.02 -6.04 8.50
CA TRP A 98 5.10 -6.86 7.73
C TRP A 98 5.12 -8.30 8.24
N SER A 99 3.94 -8.90 8.36
CA SER A 99 3.84 -10.36 8.54
C SER A 99 4.54 -11.10 7.39
N GLY A 100 5.04 -12.31 7.64
CA GLY A 100 5.67 -13.13 6.59
C GLY A 100 4.80 -13.32 5.34
N ARG A 101 3.48 -13.46 5.53
CA ARG A 101 2.50 -13.52 4.43
C ARG A 101 2.50 -12.24 3.59
N THR A 102 2.57 -11.08 4.23
CA THR A 102 2.62 -9.79 3.53
C THR A 102 3.95 -9.59 2.83
N ARG A 103 5.08 -9.96 3.45
CA ARG A 103 6.40 -9.93 2.80
C ARG A 103 6.42 -10.78 1.54
N GLY A 104 5.97 -12.04 1.63
CA GLY A 104 5.88 -12.96 0.49
C GLY A 104 5.00 -12.42 -0.64
N LEU A 105 3.87 -11.80 -0.31
CA LEU A 105 3.03 -11.13 -1.30
C LEU A 105 3.73 -9.94 -1.97
N LEU A 106 4.38 -9.06 -1.21
CA LEU A 106 5.10 -7.91 -1.77
C LEU A 106 6.25 -8.34 -2.68
N HIS A 107 6.96 -9.40 -2.30
CA HIS A 107 7.99 -10.02 -3.13
C HIS A 107 7.40 -10.60 -4.41
N HIS A 108 6.33 -11.38 -4.32
CA HIS A 108 5.66 -11.98 -5.47
C HIS A 108 5.07 -10.92 -6.44
N LEU A 109 4.62 -9.78 -5.91
CA LEU A 109 4.20 -8.63 -6.70
C LEU A 109 5.37 -7.81 -7.27
N GLY A 110 6.63 -8.16 -6.97
CA GLY A 110 7.82 -7.44 -7.43
C GLY A 110 7.90 -6.00 -6.92
N VAL A 111 7.34 -5.73 -5.73
CA VAL A 111 7.31 -4.40 -5.12
C VAL A 111 7.98 -4.35 -3.74
N MET A 112 8.83 -5.33 -3.45
CA MET A 112 9.70 -5.35 -2.28
C MET A 112 11.12 -4.97 -2.73
N PRO A 113 11.73 -3.88 -2.21
CA PRO A 113 13.12 -3.54 -2.53
C PRO A 113 14.07 -4.62 -2.04
N GLU A 114 15.16 -4.83 -2.76
CA GLU A 114 16.20 -5.81 -2.41
C GLU A 114 16.74 -5.59 -0.99
N ALA A 115 16.99 -4.33 -0.60
CA ALA A 115 17.47 -3.97 0.73
C ALA A 115 16.51 -4.31 1.90
N GLU A 116 15.28 -4.74 1.60
CA GLU A 116 14.30 -5.17 2.60
C GLU A 116 14.11 -6.70 2.62
N LEU A 117 14.75 -7.46 1.71
CA LEU A 117 14.65 -8.92 1.66
C LEU A 117 15.40 -9.61 2.80
N ASP A 118 16.50 -9.02 3.27
CA ASP A 118 17.40 -9.61 4.27
C ASP A 118 17.06 -9.27 5.73
N ARG A 119 16.00 -8.48 5.96
CA ARG A 119 15.56 -8.10 7.31
C ARG A 119 14.71 -9.22 7.91
N VAL A 120 15.36 -10.24 8.47
CA VAL A 120 14.73 -11.34 9.21
C VAL A 120 14.22 -10.84 10.56
#